data_AF-E2IV51-F1
#
_entry.id   AF-E2IV51-F1
#
_cell.length_a   1.000
_cell.length_b   1.000
_cell.length_c   1.000
_cell.angle_alpha   90.00
_cell.angle_beta   90.00
_cell.angle_gamma   90.00
#
_symmetry.space_group_name_H-M   'P 1'
#
loop_
_entity.id
_entity.type
_entity.pdbx_description
1 polymer ?
#
loop_
_entity_poly.entity_id
_entity_poly.type
_entity_poly.pdbx_seq_one_letter_code
_entity_poly.pdbx_strand_id
1 'polypeptide(L)'
;KVLDYGDVLLREADVELLEGPHWLNDQIVSFYFEYLEREALPATSAAAAISGVLLLPPATSFLLMHAGPDMAGDILGPLKPHSRGLVLLPVNDNPDVDRAAGGSHWSLLVFHRPSNTLRHYDSSGGSGSSGTGSSGASGGGPRFVEVVDTPRQCNGYDCGVYVLAVAR
;
A
#
# COMPACT_ATOMS: atom_id res chain seq x y z
N LYS A 1 -21.08 2.45 15.06
CA LYS A 1 -19.65 2.76 15.27
C LYS A 1 -19.08 1.59 16.06
N VAL A 2 -18.04 0.93 15.55
CA VAL A 2 -17.45 -0.26 16.17
C VAL A 2 -16.12 0.07 16.84
N LEU A 3 -15.23 0.80 16.16
CA LEU A 3 -13.92 1.17 16.69
C LEU A 3 -13.53 2.59 16.26
N ASP A 4 -12.85 3.31 17.17
CA ASP A 4 -12.18 4.59 16.95
C ASP A 4 -10.72 4.41 17.34
N TYR A 5 -9.81 4.44 16.37
CA TYR A 5 -8.41 4.10 16.57
C TYR A 5 -7.49 4.98 15.72
N GLY A 6 -6.75 5.88 16.40
CA GLY A 6 -5.89 6.84 15.72
C GLY A 6 -6.70 7.72 14.77
N ASP A 7 -6.32 7.72 13.50
CA ASP A 7 -7.02 8.45 12.43
C ASP A 7 -8.12 7.61 11.74
N VAL A 8 -8.42 6.41 12.24
CA VAL A 8 -9.35 5.46 11.61
C VAL A 8 -10.61 5.24 12.44
N LEU A 9 -11.76 5.37 11.77
CA LEU A 9 -13.07 5.06 12.32
C LEU A 9 -13.67 3.86 11.58
N LEU A 10 -13.81 2.72 12.27
CA LEU A 10 -14.51 1.54 11.75
C LEU A 10 -15.99 1.55 12.15
N ARG A 11 -16.84 1.35 11.15
CA ARG A 11 -18.28 1.12 11.29
C ARG A 11 -18.56 -0.39 11.18
N GLU A 12 -19.80 -0.75 11.51
CA GLU A 12 -20.24 -2.15 11.50
C GLU A 12 -20.11 -2.76 10.10
N ALA A 13 -20.59 -2.03 9.08
CA ALA A 13 -20.45 -2.41 7.68
C ALA A 13 -18.99 -2.57 7.21
N ASP A 14 -18.02 -1.92 7.85
CA ASP A 14 -16.59 -2.14 7.52
C ASP A 14 -16.14 -3.49 8.09
N VAL A 15 -16.50 -3.80 9.33
CA VAL A 15 -16.09 -5.03 10.02
C VAL A 15 -16.77 -6.26 9.44
N GLU A 16 -18.02 -6.14 8.99
CA GLU A 16 -18.75 -7.21 8.30
C GLU A 16 -18.01 -7.74 7.06
N LEU A 17 -17.19 -6.92 6.40
CA LEU A 17 -16.39 -7.36 5.24
C LEU A 17 -15.27 -8.35 5.61
N LEU A 18 -14.96 -8.51 6.89
CA LEU A 18 -14.01 -9.52 7.37
C LEU A 18 -14.63 -10.93 7.43
N GLU A 19 -15.95 -11.04 7.29
CA GLU A 19 -16.68 -12.29 7.39
C GLU A 19 -17.20 -12.75 6.02
N GLY A 20 -16.56 -13.78 5.44
CA GLY A 20 -17.01 -14.39 4.18
C GLY A 20 -16.32 -13.81 2.93
N PRO A 21 -16.93 -13.99 1.74
CA PRO A 21 -16.28 -13.72 0.46
C PRO A 21 -16.42 -12.25 0.04
N HIS A 22 -15.89 -11.35 0.85
CA HIS A 22 -16.00 -9.91 0.65
C HIS A 22 -14.64 -9.27 0.36
N TRP A 23 -14.67 -8.20 -0.44
CA TRP A 23 -13.49 -7.36 -0.63
C TRP A 23 -13.30 -6.45 0.56
N LEU A 24 -12.05 -6.37 1.04
CA LEU A 24 -11.70 -5.36 2.02
C LEU A 24 -11.82 -3.97 1.39
N ASN A 25 -12.29 -3.02 2.19
CA ASN A 25 -12.34 -1.62 1.79
C ASN A 25 -11.16 -0.83 2.38
N ASP A 26 -11.06 0.43 1.99
CA ASP A 26 -10.02 1.36 2.43
C ASP A 26 -9.93 1.48 3.96
N GLN A 27 -11.06 1.42 4.66
CA GLN A 27 -11.10 1.60 6.12
C GLN A 27 -10.41 0.46 6.85
N ILE A 28 -10.60 -0.78 6.39
CA ILE A 28 -9.94 -1.96 6.99
C ILE A 28 -8.43 -1.92 6.74
N VAL A 29 -8.03 -1.59 5.51
CA VAL A 29 -6.60 -1.49 5.16
C VAL A 29 -5.93 -0.35 5.94
N SER A 30 -6.60 0.81 6.05
CA SER A 30 -6.14 1.95 6.86
C SER A 30 -5.98 1.55 8.33
N PHE A 31 -6.99 0.89 8.90
CA PHE A 31 -6.94 0.43 10.29
C PHE A 31 -5.76 -0.48 10.53
N TYR A 32 -5.54 -1.45 9.65
CA TYR A 32 -4.44 -2.40 9.82
C TYR A 32 -3.07 -1.73 9.72
N PHE A 33 -2.92 -0.78 8.80
CA PHE A 33 -1.67 -0.02 8.66
C PHE A 33 -1.41 0.87 9.89
N GLU A 34 -2.44 1.54 10.41
CA GLU A 34 -2.36 2.31 11.65
C GLU A 34 -1.98 1.42 12.85
N TYR A 35 -2.56 0.22 12.94
CA TYR A 35 -2.23 -0.78 13.95
C TYR A 35 -0.78 -1.26 13.84
N LEU A 36 -0.30 -1.56 12.62
CA LEU A 36 1.08 -1.97 12.39
C LEU A 36 2.06 -0.88 12.83
N GLU A 37 1.83 0.38 12.47
CA GLU A 37 2.71 1.49 12.85
C GLU A 37 2.78 1.70 14.37
N ARG A 38 1.64 1.60 15.06
CA ARG A 38 1.55 1.89 16.50
C ARG A 38 1.98 0.75 17.40
N GLU A 39 1.62 -0.48 17.05
CA GLU A 39 1.74 -1.62 17.96
C GLU A 39 2.71 -2.70 17.46
N ALA A 40 2.76 -2.99 16.16
CA ALA A 40 3.60 -4.07 15.63
C ALA A 40 5.01 -3.62 15.25
N LEU A 41 5.17 -2.36 14.83
CA LEU A 41 6.43 -1.75 14.39
C LEU A 41 6.80 -0.51 15.23
N PRO A 42 6.66 -0.54 16.59
CA PRO A 42 6.94 0.65 17.39
C PRO A 42 8.40 1.03 17.25
N ALA A 43 8.65 2.31 16.97
CA ALA A 43 10.01 2.82 16.90
C ALA A 43 10.67 2.72 18.29
N THR A 44 11.58 1.76 18.45
CA THR A 44 12.32 1.56 19.71
C THR A 44 13.38 2.63 19.98
N SER A 45 13.64 3.51 19.00
CA SER A 45 14.51 4.68 19.13
C SER A 45 14.19 5.75 18.08
N ALA A 46 14.64 6.99 18.33
CA ALA A 46 14.52 8.08 17.37
C ALA A 46 15.26 7.79 16.04
N ALA A 47 16.39 7.07 16.08
CA ALA A 47 17.12 6.66 14.89
C ALA A 47 16.37 5.57 14.08
N ALA A 48 15.69 4.65 14.78
CA ALA A 48 14.80 3.67 14.15
C ALA A 48 13.56 4.34 13.54
N ALA A 49 13.06 5.42 14.14
CA ALA A 49 11.99 6.23 13.52
C ALA A 49 12.43 6.89 12.20
N ILE A 50 13.69 7.35 12.12
CA ILE A 50 14.30 8.03 10.95
C ILE A 50 14.79 7.06 9.86
N SER A 51 14.94 5.76 10.16
CA SER A 51 15.21 4.71 9.16
C SER A 51 13.99 3.80 8.94
N GLY A 52 12.86 4.11 9.57
CA GLY A 52 11.73 3.22 9.75
C GLY A 52 10.86 3.02 8.51
N VAL A 53 9.76 2.32 8.74
CA VAL A 53 8.73 2.03 7.74
C VAL A 53 7.73 3.19 7.71
N LEU A 54 7.30 3.60 6.52
CA LEU A 54 6.16 4.49 6.30
C LEU A 54 5.05 3.68 5.64
N LEU A 55 3.90 3.62 6.29
CA LEU A 55 2.71 2.94 5.81
C LEU A 55 1.74 4.02 5.30
N LEU A 56 1.49 4.09 3.99
CA LEU A 56 0.55 5.07 3.46
C LEU A 56 -0.89 4.56 3.57
N PRO A 57 -1.83 5.40 4.06
CA PRO A 57 -3.25 5.09 3.93
C PRO A 57 -3.65 4.91 2.45
N PRO A 58 -4.61 4.02 2.13
CA PRO A 58 -5.13 3.84 0.77
C PRO A 58 -5.51 5.13 0.06
N ALA A 59 -6.18 6.07 0.75
CA ALA A 59 -6.56 7.35 0.16
C ALA A 59 -5.33 8.17 -0.28
N THR A 60 -4.26 8.17 0.52
CA THR A 60 -3.00 8.85 0.18
C THR A 60 -2.32 8.17 -1.00
N SER A 61 -2.25 6.84 -1.01
CA SER A 61 -1.72 6.08 -2.14
C SER A 61 -2.48 6.35 -3.42
N PHE A 62 -3.81 6.36 -3.36
CA PHE A 62 -4.69 6.66 -4.47
C PHE A 62 -4.41 8.07 -5.02
N LEU A 63 -4.42 9.09 -4.17
CA LEU A 63 -4.08 10.46 -4.58
C LEU A 63 -2.70 10.54 -5.24
N LEU A 64 -1.69 9.84 -4.71
CA LEU A 64 -0.35 9.82 -5.30
C LEU A 64 -0.31 9.17 -6.69
N MET A 65 -1.08 8.11 -6.90
CA MET A 65 -1.16 7.44 -8.20
C MET A 65 -1.80 8.30 -9.29
N HIS A 66 -2.64 9.27 -8.90
CA HIS A 66 -3.32 10.20 -9.81
C HIS A 66 -2.74 11.63 -9.80
N ALA A 67 -1.73 11.90 -8.96
CA ALA A 67 -1.11 13.21 -8.84
C ALA A 67 -0.02 13.44 -9.90
N GLY A 68 0.06 14.69 -10.37
CA GLY A 68 1.27 15.17 -11.07
C GLY A 68 2.45 15.35 -10.12
N PRO A 69 3.68 15.54 -10.63
CA PRO A 69 4.90 15.65 -9.82
C PRO A 69 4.85 16.70 -8.71
N ASP A 70 4.28 17.88 -9.00
CA ASP A 70 4.18 18.98 -8.04
C ASP A 70 3.28 18.60 -6.85
N MET A 71 2.10 18.06 -7.14
CA MET A 71 1.13 17.62 -6.12
C MET A 71 1.63 16.41 -5.33
N ALA A 72 2.36 15.49 -5.97
CA ALA A 72 2.97 14.37 -5.27
C ALA A 72 3.97 14.85 -4.21
N GLY A 73 4.73 15.92 -4.49
CA GLY A 73 5.59 16.59 -3.53
C GLY A 73 4.83 17.14 -2.32
N ASP A 74 3.70 17.81 -2.57
CA ASP A 74 2.85 18.38 -1.51
C ASP A 74 2.20 17.30 -0.64
N ILE A 75 1.73 16.20 -1.24
CA ILE A 75 1.12 15.06 -0.51
C ILE A 75 2.17 14.37 0.37
N LEU A 76 3.37 14.11 -0.19
CA LEU A 76 4.41 13.36 0.49
C LEU A 76 5.22 14.18 1.48
N GLY A 77 5.39 15.48 1.25
CA GLY A 77 6.25 16.37 2.04
C GLY A 77 6.02 16.26 3.55
N PRO A 78 4.77 16.37 4.04
CA PRO A 78 4.44 16.23 5.46
C PRO A 78 4.82 14.87 6.06
N LEU A 79 4.80 13.80 5.26
CA LEU A 79 5.07 12.41 5.68
C LEU A 79 6.56 12.08 5.76
N LYS A 80 7.43 13.00 5.29
CA LYS A 80 8.89 12.88 5.31
C LYS A 80 9.39 11.52 4.76
N PRO A 81 8.94 11.07 3.57
CA PRO A 81 9.33 9.76 3.05
C PRO A 81 10.84 9.62 2.83
N HIS A 82 11.55 10.75 2.62
CA HIS A 82 13.01 10.78 2.47
C HIS A 82 13.76 10.26 3.70
N SER A 83 13.16 10.35 4.89
CA SER A 83 13.70 9.80 6.14
C SER A 83 13.08 8.45 6.49
N ARG A 84 12.76 7.63 5.48
CA ARG A 84 12.14 6.30 5.68
C ARG A 84 12.87 5.28 4.80
N GLY A 85 13.28 4.17 5.38
CA GLY A 85 13.99 3.10 4.67
C GLY A 85 13.06 2.29 3.77
N LEU A 86 11.80 2.20 4.17
CA LEU A 86 10.75 1.45 3.48
C LEU A 86 9.48 2.31 3.43
N VAL A 87 8.82 2.36 2.27
CA VAL A 87 7.52 3.02 2.10
C VAL A 87 6.56 2.02 1.45
N LEU A 88 5.44 1.72 2.11
CA LEU A 88 4.41 0.81 1.63
C LEU A 88 3.20 1.61 1.17
N LEU A 89 2.71 1.28 -0.01
CA LEU A 89 1.56 1.92 -0.65
C LEU A 89 0.57 0.82 -1.07
N PRO A 90 -0.55 0.63 -0.35
CA PRO A 90 -1.62 -0.23 -0.83
C PRO A 90 -2.24 0.45 -2.05
N VAL A 91 -2.33 -0.28 -3.15
CA VAL A 91 -2.81 0.24 -4.43
C VAL A 91 -4.12 -0.46 -4.77
N ASN A 92 -5.07 0.35 -5.22
CA ASN A 92 -6.32 -0.11 -5.79
C ASN A 92 -6.35 0.28 -7.27
N ASP A 93 -6.88 -0.59 -8.14
CA ASP A 93 -6.96 -0.40 -9.59
C ASP A 93 -8.13 0.51 -10.04
N ASN A 94 -8.79 1.22 -9.11
CA ASN A 94 -9.82 2.20 -9.44
C ASN A 94 -9.28 3.27 -10.41
N PRO A 95 -9.83 3.41 -11.64
CA PRO A 95 -9.36 4.41 -12.59
C PRO A 95 -9.98 5.80 -12.36
N ASP A 96 -11.03 5.91 -11.55
CA ASP A 96 -11.88 7.10 -11.44
C ASP A 96 -11.74 7.76 -10.07
N VAL A 97 -11.13 8.95 -10.07
CA VAL A 97 -10.92 9.77 -8.87
C VAL A 97 -12.19 10.37 -8.30
N ASP A 98 -13.23 10.53 -9.11
CA ASP A 98 -14.51 11.12 -8.71
C ASP A 98 -15.47 10.07 -8.16
N ARG A 99 -15.15 8.78 -8.32
CA ARG A 99 -15.98 7.66 -7.87
C ARG A 99 -15.36 6.93 -6.68
N ALA A 100 -15.97 7.14 -5.51
CA ALA A 100 -15.69 6.34 -4.32
C ALA A 100 -16.09 4.86 -4.52
N ALA A 101 -15.41 3.97 -3.80
CA ALA A 101 -15.63 2.51 -3.84
C ALA A 101 -15.54 1.92 -5.27
N GLY A 102 -14.69 2.49 -6.12
CA GLY A 102 -14.31 1.91 -7.40
C GLY A 102 -13.19 0.88 -7.27
N GLY A 103 -12.74 0.37 -8.41
CA GLY A 103 -11.73 -0.68 -8.48
C GLY A 103 -12.25 -2.09 -8.16
N SER A 104 -11.43 -3.07 -8.47
CA SER A 104 -11.69 -4.50 -8.35
C SER A 104 -10.56 -5.29 -7.71
N HIS A 105 -9.41 -4.67 -7.49
CA HIS A 105 -8.23 -5.39 -7.02
C HIS A 105 -7.34 -4.55 -6.12
N TRP A 106 -6.80 -5.20 -5.08
CA TRP A 106 -5.78 -4.64 -4.20
C TRP A 106 -4.43 -5.29 -4.47
N SER A 107 -3.39 -4.47 -4.55
CA SER A 107 -2.00 -4.91 -4.54
C SER A 107 -1.15 -4.02 -3.64
N LEU A 108 0.12 -4.37 -3.45
CA LEU A 108 1.03 -3.60 -2.59
C LEU A 108 2.28 -3.18 -3.35
N LEU A 109 2.54 -1.87 -3.37
CA LEU A 109 3.82 -1.31 -3.79
C LEU A 109 4.70 -1.05 -2.57
N VAL A 110 5.98 -1.42 -2.67
CA VAL A 110 6.97 -1.25 -1.61
C VAL A 110 8.21 -0.57 -2.18
N PHE A 111 8.41 0.69 -1.84
CA PHE A 111 9.66 1.39 -2.14
C PHE A 111 10.70 1.08 -1.05
N HIS A 112 11.78 0.42 -1.45
CA HIS A 112 12.94 0.15 -0.61
C HIS A 112 14.08 1.09 -0.97
N ARG A 113 14.32 2.06 -0.09
CA ARG A 113 15.28 3.16 -0.31
C ARG A 113 16.73 2.67 -0.45
N PRO A 114 17.27 1.78 0.40
CA PRO A 114 18.66 1.35 0.30
C PRO A 114 19.03 0.71 -1.05
N SER A 115 18.11 -0.06 -1.66
CA SER A 115 18.36 -0.65 -2.98
C SER A 115 17.77 0.16 -4.14
N ASN A 116 17.13 1.31 -3.85
CA ASN A 116 16.39 2.13 -4.82
C ASN A 116 15.46 1.30 -5.72
N THR A 117 14.64 0.44 -5.12
CA THR A 117 13.69 -0.42 -5.86
C THR A 117 12.25 -0.14 -5.45
N LEU A 118 11.34 -0.13 -6.42
CA LEU A 118 9.91 -0.17 -6.21
C LEU A 118 9.42 -1.59 -6.51
N ARG A 119 9.04 -2.33 -5.47
CA ARG A 119 8.60 -3.73 -5.58
C ARG A 119 7.08 -3.80 -5.62
N HIS A 120 6.52 -4.61 -6.50
CA HIS A 120 5.09 -4.84 -6.60
C HIS A 120 4.76 -6.27 -6.17
N TYR A 121 3.85 -6.39 -5.21
CA TYR A 121 3.35 -7.65 -4.67
C TYR A 121 1.87 -7.78 -5.04
N ASP A 122 1.56 -8.78 -5.85
CA ASP A 122 0.21 -9.04 -6.38
C ASP A 122 -0.17 -10.52 -6.24
N SER A 123 -1.21 -10.78 -5.45
CA SER A 123 -1.74 -12.12 -5.18
C SER A 123 -2.66 -12.66 -6.27
N SER A 124 -3.30 -11.81 -7.08
CA SER A 124 -4.06 -12.20 -8.30
C SER A 124 -3.15 -12.38 -9.50
N GLY A 125 -1.98 -11.76 -9.43
CA GLY A 125 -0.82 -11.94 -10.30
C GLY A 125 -0.97 -11.15 -11.54
N GLY A 126 0.15 -10.52 -11.92
CA GLY A 126 0.26 -9.98 -13.25
C GLY A 126 -0.18 -11.04 -14.24
N SER A 127 -1.14 -10.69 -15.10
CA SER A 127 -1.22 -11.29 -16.42
C SER A 127 0.21 -11.42 -16.89
N GLY A 128 0.72 -12.64 -17.08
CA GLY A 128 2.14 -12.85 -17.32
C GLY A 128 2.61 -12.01 -18.50
N SER A 129 3.11 -10.80 -18.23
CA SER A 129 3.94 -10.06 -19.16
C SER A 129 5.30 -10.73 -19.10
N SER A 130 5.33 -11.88 -19.77
CA SER A 130 6.50 -12.39 -20.45
C SER A 130 7.00 -11.26 -21.35
N GLY A 131 7.83 -10.39 -20.81
CA GLY A 131 8.19 -9.15 -21.49
C GLY A 131 8.97 -8.24 -20.57
N THR A 132 10.27 -8.47 -20.55
CA THR A 132 11.31 -7.46 -20.34
C THR A 132 10.80 -6.01 -20.39
N GLY A 133 10.46 -5.45 -19.23
CA GLY A 133 10.42 -4.02 -18.99
C GLY A 133 11.68 -3.63 -18.26
N SER A 134 12.83 -3.77 -18.93
CA SER A 134 14.02 -3.03 -18.54
C SER A 134 13.73 -1.54 -18.65
N SER A 135 13.06 -0.97 -17.65
CA SER A 135 13.27 0.44 -17.34
C SER A 135 14.59 0.48 -16.57
N GLY A 136 15.69 0.29 -17.30
CA GLY A 136 16.91 0.96 -16.94
C GLY A 136 16.53 2.43 -16.83
N ALA A 137 16.40 2.91 -15.59
CA ALA A 137 16.23 4.32 -15.34
C ALA A 137 17.57 4.96 -15.72
N SER A 138 17.71 5.28 -17.01
CA SER A 138 18.71 6.20 -17.53
C SER A 138 18.54 7.61 -16.94
N GLY A 139 17.53 7.83 -16.10
CA GLY A 139 17.39 8.99 -15.22
C GLY A 139 16.89 8.58 -13.84
N GLY A 140 17.78 8.64 -12.83
CA GLY A 140 17.56 8.87 -11.39
C GLY A 140 16.49 8.10 -10.57
N GLY A 141 15.46 7.51 -11.15
CA GLY A 141 14.31 6.93 -10.46
C GLY A 141 14.55 5.52 -9.92
N PRO A 142 13.61 4.99 -9.11
CA PRO A 142 13.69 3.64 -8.58
C PRO A 142 13.52 2.58 -9.66
N ARG A 143 14.24 1.45 -9.52
CA ARG A 143 14.04 0.28 -10.38
C ARG A 143 12.75 -0.44 -9.98
N PHE A 144 11.81 -0.57 -10.91
CA PHE A 144 10.61 -1.37 -10.71
C PHE A 144 10.92 -2.88 -10.72
N VAL A 145 10.29 -3.64 -9.81
CA VAL A 145 10.48 -5.08 -9.65
C VAL A 145 9.14 -5.75 -9.34
N GLU A 146 8.64 -6.59 -10.24
CA GLU A 146 7.51 -7.48 -9.95
C GLU A 146 8.00 -8.64 -9.07
N VAL A 147 7.34 -8.90 -7.94
CA VAL A 147 7.74 -9.98 -7.01
C VAL A 147 7.03 -11.28 -7.40
N VAL A 148 7.74 -12.10 -8.18
CA VAL A 148 7.22 -13.36 -8.75
C VAL A 148 6.83 -14.40 -7.71
N ASP A 149 7.46 -14.38 -6.53
CA ASP A 149 7.22 -15.33 -5.43
C ASP A 149 6.15 -14.83 -4.45
N THR A 150 5.34 -13.83 -4.84
CA THR A 150 4.21 -13.38 -4.02
C THR A 150 3.19 -14.51 -3.85
N PRO A 151 2.77 -14.83 -2.62
CA PRO A 151 1.71 -15.81 -2.38
C PRO A 151 0.47 -15.52 -3.23
N ARG A 152 -0.07 -16.56 -3.87
CA ARG A 152 -1.18 -16.45 -4.82
C ARG A 152 -2.51 -16.64 -4.09
N GLN A 153 -3.49 -15.80 -4.37
CA GLN A 153 -4.86 -16.05 -3.91
C GLN A 153 -5.50 -17.18 -4.73
N CYS A 154 -6.37 -17.97 -4.09
CA CYS A 154 -7.11 -19.06 -4.74
C CYS A 154 -8.60 -18.74 -4.96
N ASN A 155 -9.01 -17.50 -4.69
CA ASN A 155 -10.36 -16.98 -4.85
C ASN A 155 -10.32 -15.56 -5.47
N GLY A 156 -11.48 -14.92 -5.64
CA GLY A 156 -11.58 -13.60 -6.25
C GLY A 156 -11.67 -12.43 -5.26
N TYR A 157 -11.44 -12.63 -3.96
CA TYR A 157 -11.76 -11.61 -2.95
C TYR A 157 -10.71 -11.37 -1.86
N ASP A 158 -9.74 -12.27 -1.69
CA ASP A 158 -8.71 -12.14 -0.66
C ASP A 158 -7.57 -11.19 -1.03
N CYS A 159 -7.58 -10.51 -2.17
CA CYS A 159 -6.49 -9.61 -2.58
C CYS A 159 -6.09 -8.60 -1.50
N GLY A 160 -7.08 -8.00 -0.82
CA GLY A 160 -6.85 -7.11 0.33
C GLY A 160 -6.19 -7.82 1.51
N VAL A 161 -6.57 -9.07 1.81
CA VAL A 161 -5.98 -9.88 2.90
C VAL A 161 -4.50 -10.15 2.61
N TYR A 162 -4.14 -10.44 1.36
CA TYR A 162 -2.75 -10.63 0.96
C TYR A 162 -1.93 -9.34 1.08
N VAL A 163 -2.52 -8.18 0.77
CA VAL A 163 -1.88 -6.88 1.05
C VAL A 163 -1.56 -6.72 2.53
N LEU A 164 -2.50 -7.04 3.43
CA LEU A 164 -2.26 -6.98 4.87
C LEU A 164 -1.16 -7.97 5.31
N ALA A 165 -1.22 -9.21 4.82
CA ALA A 165 -0.27 -10.25 5.19
C ALA A 165 1.17 -9.96 4.73
N VAL A 166 1.36 -9.38 3.54
CA VAL A 166 2.68 -9.00 3.02
C VAL A 166 3.24 -7.77 3.75
N ALA A 167 2.37 -6.87 4.25
CA ALA A 167 2.79 -5.68 4.98
C ALA A 167 3.33 -5.96 6.40
N ARG A 168 3.02 -7.11 6.98
CA ARG A 168 3.44 -7.54 8.33
C ARG A 168 4.79 -8.25 8.32
#